data_AF-B1X2D6-F1
#
_entry.id   AF-B1X2D6-F1
#
_cell.length_a   1.000
_cell.length_b   1.000
_cell.length_c   1.000
_cell.angle_alpha   90.00
_cell.angle_beta   90.00
_cell.angle_gamma   90.00
#
_symmetry.space_group_name_H-M   'P 1'
#
loop_
_entity.id
_entity.type
_entity.pdbx_description
1 polymer ?
#
loop_
_entity_poly.entity_id
_entity_poly.type
_entity_poly.pdbx_seq_one_letter_code
_entity_poly.pdbx_strand_id
1 'polypeptide(L)'
;MKSDEAGVRLYFDGGTFPLNPGHGGCGAVIIQENDEQSFSKYLGENITNNQAEYGGLILGLEKALEMNISSLEVKGDSELVICQVIGSYRCRNSGLRPLHRQAISLAKQFEHIHFDWIPREINKKADAAATEAIQSVLPQSKAIIPDNLPLCKAREGLKKRINRLNQQGDGAKFKEWIQLKSGRDQFSSLRGARLHEAVPDSVIDAISQALIEDEQDLLDKSLRWYLRGLKPALALKKARVDAEISANITRKKSAL
;
A
#
# COMPACT_ATOMS: atom_id res chain seq x y z
N MET A 1 18.95 33.38 -22.85
CA MET A 1 17.91 32.40 -22.47
C MET A 1 17.95 32.32 -20.96
N LYS A 2 16.82 32.54 -20.28
CA LYS A 2 16.74 32.84 -18.84
C LYS A 2 17.45 31.77 -18.02
N SER A 3 18.34 32.22 -17.13
CA SER A 3 18.97 31.42 -16.08
C SER A 3 17.89 30.83 -15.18
N ASP A 4 17.94 29.52 -14.96
CA ASP A 4 17.19 28.84 -13.90
C ASP A 4 17.62 29.45 -12.55
N GLU A 5 16.79 30.32 -11.97
CA GLU A 5 16.94 30.64 -10.56
C GLU A 5 16.66 29.35 -9.77
N ALA A 6 17.66 28.88 -9.04
CA ALA A 6 17.62 27.64 -8.27
C ALA A 6 16.63 27.74 -7.10
N GLY A 7 15.34 27.63 -7.40
CA GLY A 7 14.26 27.58 -6.41
C GLY A 7 14.17 26.22 -5.72
N VAL A 8 13.72 26.22 -4.46
CA VAL A 8 13.48 25.00 -3.69
C VAL A 8 12.14 24.39 -4.09
N ARG A 9 12.14 23.08 -4.34
CA ARG A 9 10.94 22.34 -4.77
C ARG A 9 10.57 21.30 -3.73
N LEU A 10 9.30 21.27 -3.33
CA LEU A 10 8.71 20.22 -2.51
C LEU A 10 7.79 19.38 -3.38
N TYR A 11 8.00 18.06 -3.39
CA TYR A 11 7.09 17.07 -3.95
C TYR A 11 6.41 16.33 -2.80
N PHE A 12 5.10 16.10 -2.88
CA PHE A 12 4.40 15.30 -1.88
C PHE A 12 3.49 14.26 -2.54
N ASP A 13 3.27 13.15 -1.85
CA ASP A 13 2.27 12.14 -2.19
C ASP A 13 1.77 11.48 -0.90
N GLY A 14 0.62 10.83 -0.98
CA GLY A 14 0.09 10.00 0.08
C GLY A 14 -0.79 8.89 -0.46
N GLY A 15 -0.59 7.70 0.10
CA GLY A 15 -1.26 6.49 -0.33
C GLY A 15 -1.88 5.73 0.83
N THR A 16 -2.75 4.80 0.46
CA THR A 16 -3.24 3.79 1.38
C THR A 16 -3.06 2.42 0.76
N PHE A 17 -2.76 1.43 1.60
CA PHE A 17 -2.66 0.03 1.21
C PHE A 17 -3.35 -0.85 2.27
N PRO A 18 -3.87 -2.02 1.92
CA PRO A 18 -4.26 -2.47 0.57
C PRO A 18 -5.56 -1.86 0.06
N LEU A 19 -6.28 -1.12 0.92
CA LEU A 19 -7.59 -0.52 0.64
C LEU A 19 -7.61 0.96 0.99
N ASN A 20 -8.63 1.65 0.49
CA ASN A 20 -8.96 3.03 0.84
C ASN A 20 -10.38 3.07 1.45
N PRO A 21 -10.54 3.29 2.77
CA PRO A 21 -9.49 3.51 3.76
C PRO A 21 -8.68 2.25 4.13
N GLY A 22 -7.45 2.44 4.59
CA GLY A 22 -6.50 1.36 4.94
C GLY A 22 -5.28 1.87 5.73
N HIS A 23 -4.15 1.16 5.65
CA HIS A 23 -2.88 1.62 6.21
C HIS A 23 -2.40 2.83 5.40
N GLY A 24 -2.38 4.00 6.02
CA GLY A 24 -1.98 5.25 5.37
C GLY A 24 -0.50 5.51 5.53
N GLY A 25 0.17 5.89 4.45
CA GLY A 25 1.52 6.43 4.49
C GLY A 25 1.61 7.65 3.60
N CYS A 26 2.50 8.57 3.98
CA CYS A 26 2.77 9.76 3.19
C CYS A 26 4.26 10.00 3.01
N GLY A 27 4.58 10.73 1.94
CA GLY A 27 5.93 11.01 1.51
C GLY A 27 6.08 12.47 1.08
N ALA A 28 7.26 13.02 1.34
CA ALA A 28 7.66 14.34 0.89
C ALA A 28 9.12 14.31 0.42
N VAL A 29 9.43 15.00 -0.67
CA VAL A 29 10.80 15.12 -1.20
C VAL A 29 11.10 16.59 -1.43
N ILE A 30 12.13 17.12 -0.77
CA ILE A 30 12.60 18.49 -0.94
C ILE A 30 13.87 18.46 -1.78
N ILE A 31 13.90 19.25 -2.85
CA ILE A 31 15.04 19.41 -3.75
C ILE A 31 15.51 20.86 -3.67
N GLN A 32 16.76 21.06 -3.23
CA GLN A 32 17.44 22.35 -3.16
C GLN A 32 18.76 22.23 -3.93
N GLU A 33 18.88 22.94 -5.05
CA GLU A 33 20.03 22.83 -5.96
C GLU A 33 20.30 21.37 -6.38
N ASN A 34 21.35 20.75 -5.83
CA ASN A 34 21.73 19.35 -6.07
C ASN A 34 21.46 18.43 -4.87
N ASP A 35 20.93 18.96 -3.77
CA ASP A 35 20.58 18.19 -2.58
C ASP A 35 19.11 17.74 -2.64
N GLU A 36 18.88 16.46 -2.33
CA GLU A 36 17.56 15.84 -2.34
C GLU A 36 17.35 15.11 -1.03
N GLN A 37 16.32 15.52 -0.30
CA GLN A 37 15.97 14.94 0.99
C GLN A 37 14.56 14.33 0.91
N SER A 38 14.46 13.05 1.26
CA SER A 38 13.21 12.30 1.27
C SER A 38 12.74 12.06 2.70
N PHE A 39 11.45 12.24 2.93
CA PHE A 39 10.80 12.06 4.22
C PHE A 39 9.58 11.17 4.05
N SER A 40 9.40 10.22 4.96
CA SER A 40 8.29 9.29 4.97
C SER A 40 7.66 9.22 6.36
N LYS A 41 6.34 9.05 6.43
CA LYS A 41 5.62 8.93 7.70
C LYS A 41 4.43 8.00 7.58
N TYR A 42 4.37 7.02 8.49
CA TYR A 42 3.18 6.18 8.65
C TYR A 42 2.10 6.95 9.43
N LEU A 43 0.88 6.93 8.90
CA LEU A 43 -0.26 7.70 9.41
C LEU A 43 -1.23 6.86 10.26
N GLY A 44 -1.01 5.55 10.34
CA GLY A 44 -1.89 4.63 11.05
C GLY A 44 -2.85 3.88 10.13
N GLU A 45 -3.77 3.17 10.77
CA GLU A 45 -4.83 2.43 10.10
C GLU A 45 -6.06 3.30 9.83
N ASN A 46 -6.91 2.85 8.90
CA ASN A 46 -8.18 3.48 8.55
C ASN A 46 -8.03 4.93 8.04
N ILE A 47 -6.95 5.18 7.31
CA ILE A 47 -6.69 6.44 6.63
C ILE A 47 -7.24 6.35 5.21
N THR A 48 -7.87 7.41 4.71
CA THR A 48 -8.29 7.53 3.29
C THR A 48 -7.18 8.11 2.43
N ASN A 49 -7.19 7.86 1.11
CA ASN A 49 -6.19 8.45 0.19
C ASN A 49 -6.07 9.96 0.36
N ASN A 50 -7.19 10.70 0.36
CA ASN A 50 -7.15 12.16 0.49
C ASN A 50 -6.57 12.61 1.85
N GLN A 51 -6.76 11.84 2.93
CA GLN A 51 -6.11 12.14 4.21
C GLN A 51 -4.61 11.87 4.15
N ALA A 52 -4.19 10.79 3.47
CA ALA A 52 -2.78 10.49 3.27
C ALA A 52 -2.07 11.57 2.43
N GLU A 53 -2.70 12.02 1.35
CA GLU A 53 -2.21 13.09 0.47
C GLU A 53 -2.01 14.41 1.23
N TYR A 54 -3.00 14.80 2.05
CA TYR A 54 -2.85 15.92 2.97
C TYR A 54 -1.70 15.69 3.97
N GLY A 55 -1.53 14.47 4.45
CA GLY A 55 -0.42 14.08 5.31
C GLY A 55 0.94 14.29 4.64
N GLY A 56 1.06 14.00 3.34
CA GLY A 56 2.29 14.23 2.56
C GLY A 56 2.59 15.71 2.43
N LEU A 57 1.59 16.50 2.08
CA LEU A 57 1.73 17.95 1.99
C LEU A 57 2.15 18.56 3.35
N ILE A 58 1.46 18.21 4.43
CA ILE A 58 1.75 18.71 5.77
C ILE A 58 3.17 18.34 6.20
N LEU A 59 3.57 17.07 6.02
CA LEU A 59 4.92 16.60 6.32
C LEU A 59 5.97 17.42 5.56
N GLY A 60 5.76 17.64 4.27
CA GLY A 60 6.68 18.41 3.44
C GLY A 60 6.80 19.88 3.85
N LEU A 61 5.69 20.53 4.18
CA LEU A 61 5.70 21.91 4.67
C LEU A 61 6.38 22.03 6.03
N GLU A 62 6.11 21.11 6.96
CA GLU A 62 6.79 21.05 8.27
C GLU A 62 8.31 20.92 8.08
N LYS A 63 8.75 19.99 7.22
CA LYS A 63 10.19 19.80 6.93
C LYS A 63 10.83 20.99 6.24
N ALA A 64 10.15 21.63 5.30
CA ALA A 64 10.67 22.82 4.66
C ALA A 64 10.85 23.98 5.67
N LEU A 65 9.92 24.14 6.62
CA LEU A 65 10.06 25.13 7.70
C LEU A 65 11.19 24.77 8.68
N GLU A 66 11.33 23.49 9.05
CA GLU A 66 12.46 23.02 9.88
C GLU A 66 13.82 23.29 9.22
N MET A 67 13.88 23.27 7.88
CA MET A 67 15.05 23.60 7.07
C MET A 67 15.25 25.10 6.85
N ASN A 68 14.40 25.97 7.43
CA ASN A 68 14.41 27.43 7.26
C ASN A 68 14.25 27.89 5.80
N ILE A 69 13.49 27.15 4.99
CA ILE A 69 13.16 27.55 3.61
C ILE A 69 12.06 28.61 3.64
N SER A 70 12.30 29.77 3.02
CA SER A 70 11.33 30.88 2.94
C SER A 70 10.55 30.95 1.63
N SER A 71 11.10 30.40 0.54
CA SER A 71 10.49 30.37 -0.80
C SER A 71 10.38 28.94 -1.33
N LEU A 72 9.17 28.49 -1.69
CA LEU A 72 8.90 27.08 -1.97
C LEU A 72 7.93 26.87 -3.16
N GLU A 73 8.33 26.02 -4.10
CA GLU A 73 7.44 25.49 -5.15
C GLU A 73 6.94 24.09 -4.75
N VAL A 74 5.66 23.99 -4.42
CA VAL A 74 5.03 22.74 -3.98
C VAL A 74 4.35 22.04 -5.14
N LYS A 75 4.64 20.76 -5.34
CA LYS A 75 4.14 19.92 -6.42
C LYS A 75 3.52 18.64 -5.85
N GLY A 76 2.38 18.23 -6.40
CA GLY A 76 1.75 16.94 -6.08
C GLY A 76 0.77 16.51 -7.15
N ASP A 77 0.44 15.22 -7.21
CA ASP A 77 -0.49 14.64 -8.20
C ASP A 77 -1.94 14.58 -7.72
N SER A 78 -2.21 14.99 -6.47
CA SER A 78 -3.56 15.13 -5.92
C SER A 78 -4.22 16.45 -6.31
N GLU A 79 -4.96 16.45 -7.42
CA GLU A 79 -5.75 17.63 -7.88
C GLU A 79 -6.64 18.18 -6.75
N LEU A 80 -7.30 17.29 -6.00
CA LEU A 80 -8.19 17.70 -4.91
C LEU A 80 -7.45 18.51 -3.83
N VAL A 81 -6.28 18.04 -3.38
CA VAL A 81 -5.50 18.71 -2.33
C VAL A 81 -4.97 20.04 -2.84
N ILE A 82 -4.35 20.05 -4.03
CA ILE A 82 -3.84 21.27 -4.66
C ILE A 82 -4.96 22.30 -4.81
N CYS A 83 -6.08 21.95 -5.46
CA CYS A 83 -7.20 22.87 -5.68
C CYS A 83 -7.85 23.36 -4.39
N GLN A 84 -7.89 22.56 -3.32
CA GLN A 84 -8.42 23.02 -2.02
C GLN A 84 -7.46 23.98 -1.30
N VAL A 85 -6.14 23.76 -1.41
CA VAL A 85 -5.13 24.61 -0.76
C VAL A 85 -5.03 25.97 -1.44
N ILE A 86 -5.07 26.02 -2.77
CA ILE A 86 -5.11 27.30 -3.52
C ILE A 86 -6.48 28.01 -3.45
N GLY A 87 -7.49 27.36 -2.85
CA GLY A 87 -8.82 27.94 -2.64
C GLY A 87 -9.81 27.79 -3.80
N SER A 88 -9.41 27.16 -4.91
CA SER A 88 -10.30 26.87 -6.04
C SER A 88 -11.45 25.94 -5.66
N TYR A 89 -11.20 24.96 -4.78
CA TYR A 89 -12.22 24.03 -4.27
C TYR A 89 -12.48 24.25 -2.77
N ARG A 90 -13.76 24.16 -2.36
CA ARG A 90 -14.13 24.20 -0.93
C ARG A 90 -13.93 22.84 -0.27
N CYS A 91 -13.20 22.80 0.85
CA CYS A 91 -13.07 21.60 1.68
C CYS A 91 -14.37 21.33 2.49
N ARG A 92 -15.30 20.56 1.93
CA ARG A 92 -16.59 20.25 2.58
C ARG A 92 -16.52 19.10 3.57
N ASN A 93 -15.63 18.12 3.33
CA ASN A 93 -15.50 16.91 4.13
C ASN A 93 -14.98 17.23 5.55
N SER A 94 -15.75 16.87 6.59
CA SER A 94 -15.41 17.13 7.99
C SER A 94 -14.09 16.47 8.42
N GLY A 95 -13.75 15.30 7.87
CA GLY A 95 -12.50 14.60 8.14
C GLY A 95 -11.27 15.25 7.48
N LEU A 96 -11.45 16.06 6.45
CA LEU A 96 -10.36 16.78 5.76
C LEU A 96 -10.17 18.21 6.27
N ARG A 97 -11.21 18.84 6.84
CA ARG A 97 -11.13 20.24 7.33
C ARG A 97 -9.99 20.49 8.34
N PRO A 98 -9.70 19.59 9.30
CA PRO A 98 -8.56 19.78 10.19
C PRO A 98 -7.22 19.82 9.44
N LEU A 99 -7.02 18.86 8.52
CA LEU A 99 -5.81 18.77 7.70
C LEU A 99 -5.65 19.95 6.75
N HIS A 100 -6.73 20.37 6.11
CA HIS A 100 -6.76 21.56 5.26
C HIS A 100 -6.36 22.81 6.04
N ARG A 101 -6.93 23.03 7.24
CA ARG A 101 -6.56 24.16 8.09
C ARG A 101 -5.09 24.13 8.51
N GLN A 102 -4.56 22.96 8.85
CA GLN A 102 -3.14 22.80 9.19
C GLN A 102 -2.25 23.13 7.99
N ALA A 103 -2.53 22.58 6.82
CA ALA A 103 -1.78 22.86 5.60
C ALA A 103 -1.77 24.37 5.25
N ILE A 104 -2.92 25.05 5.33
CA ILE A 104 -3.02 26.50 5.12
C ILE A 104 -2.22 27.27 6.17
N SER A 105 -2.26 26.85 7.44
CA SER A 105 -1.50 27.50 8.52
C SER A 105 0.01 27.38 8.33
N LEU A 106 0.49 26.25 7.81
CA LEU A 106 1.89 26.04 7.48
C LEU A 106 2.30 26.85 6.24
N ALA A 107 1.49 26.80 5.18
CA ALA A 107 1.74 27.53 3.94
C ALA A 107 1.88 29.05 4.15
N LYS A 108 1.14 29.63 5.10
CA LYS A 108 1.21 31.06 5.45
C LYS A 108 2.52 31.51 6.10
N GLN A 109 3.37 30.58 6.53
CA GLN A 109 4.66 30.91 7.16
C GLN A 109 5.78 31.12 6.13
N PHE A 110 5.56 30.75 4.87
CA PHE A 110 6.50 31.00 3.78
C PHE A 110 6.29 32.43 3.23
N GLU A 111 7.39 33.11 2.90
CA GLU A 111 7.34 34.43 2.25
C GLU A 111 6.78 34.30 0.82
N HIS A 112 7.19 33.23 0.13
CA HIS A 112 6.74 32.90 -1.21
C HIS A 112 6.42 31.41 -1.28
N ILE A 113 5.20 31.08 -1.69
CA ILE A 113 4.80 29.69 -1.90
C ILE A 113 3.91 29.57 -3.13
N HIS A 114 4.22 28.59 -3.97
CA HIS A 114 3.42 28.25 -5.15
C HIS A 114 3.01 26.79 -5.11
N PHE A 115 1.83 26.48 -5.64
CA PHE A 115 1.28 25.12 -5.65
C PHE A 115 0.92 24.74 -7.08
N ASP A 116 1.51 23.66 -7.56
CA ASP A 116 1.27 23.09 -8.88
C ASP A 116 0.79 21.66 -8.79
N TRP A 117 -0.22 21.34 -9.61
CA TRP A 117 -0.53 19.96 -9.88
C TRP A 117 0.45 19.40 -10.93
N ILE A 118 0.88 18.17 -10.72
CA ILE A 118 1.75 17.44 -11.64
C ILE A 118 1.21 16.04 -11.96
N PRO A 119 1.47 15.47 -13.15
CA PRO A 119 1.13 14.07 -13.44
C PRO A 119 1.85 13.07 -12.51
N ARG A 120 1.20 11.97 -12.17
CA ARG A 120 1.75 10.92 -11.27
C ARG A 120 3.07 10.34 -11.79
N GLU A 121 3.24 10.28 -13.10
CA GLU A 121 4.44 9.74 -13.76
C GLU A 121 5.71 10.53 -13.41
N ILE A 122 5.57 11.79 -13.01
CA ILE A 122 6.68 12.64 -12.57
C ILE A 122 6.81 12.73 -11.04
N ASN A 123 5.80 12.33 -10.28
CA ASN A 123 5.79 12.37 -8.80
C ASN A 123 6.34 11.08 -8.13
N LYS A 124 7.06 10.24 -8.87
CA LYS A 124 7.47 8.88 -8.45
C LYS A 124 8.26 8.82 -7.14
N LYS A 125 9.05 9.86 -6.84
CA LYS A 125 9.90 9.87 -5.64
C LYS A 125 9.07 10.06 -4.37
N ALA A 126 8.09 10.95 -4.40
CA ALA A 126 7.18 11.14 -3.27
C ALA A 126 6.25 9.92 -3.09
N ASP A 127 5.79 9.31 -4.20
CA ASP A 127 5.04 8.04 -4.19
C ASP A 127 5.84 6.90 -3.55
N ALA A 128 7.13 6.79 -3.89
CA ALA A 128 8.03 5.81 -3.29
C ALA A 128 8.20 6.05 -1.78
N ALA A 129 8.39 7.30 -1.34
CA ALA A 129 8.50 7.65 0.08
C ALA A 129 7.19 7.35 0.86
N ALA A 130 6.03 7.63 0.27
CA ALA A 130 4.74 7.29 0.86
C ALA A 130 4.56 5.77 0.98
N THR A 131 4.97 5.02 -0.04
CA THR A 131 4.93 3.56 -0.06
C THR A 131 5.87 2.95 0.98
N GLU A 132 7.08 3.50 1.12
CA GLU A 132 8.07 3.08 2.13
C GLU A 132 7.51 3.18 3.55
N ALA A 133 6.81 4.28 3.86
CA ALA A 133 6.16 4.46 5.16
C ALA A 133 5.20 3.32 5.50
N ILE A 134 4.37 2.91 4.55
CA ILE A 134 3.43 1.79 4.71
C ILE A 134 4.22 0.48 4.85
N GLN A 135 5.21 0.24 3.99
CA GLN A 135 6.01 -0.99 4.01
C GLN A 135 6.84 -1.16 5.28
N SER A 136 7.23 -0.06 5.94
CA SER A 136 8.01 -0.10 7.19
C SER A 136 7.24 -0.74 8.36
N VAL A 137 5.91 -0.67 8.32
CA VAL A 137 5.02 -1.20 9.38
C VAL A 137 4.22 -2.41 8.92
N LEU A 138 4.09 -2.60 7.62
CA LEU A 138 3.54 -3.84 7.10
C LEU A 138 4.52 -4.96 7.41
N PRO A 139 4.01 -6.14 7.79
CA PRO A 139 4.85 -7.29 7.95
C PRO A 139 5.63 -7.54 6.63
N GLN A 140 6.93 -7.27 6.61
CA GLN A 140 7.83 -7.67 5.53
C GLN A 140 7.91 -9.20 5.52
N SER A 141 7.36 -9.89 4.52
CA SER A 141 7.64 -11.33 4.37
C SER A 141 9.13 -11.48 4.10
N LYS A 142 9.89 -11.81 5.15
CA LYS A 142 11.35 -11.78 5.16
C LYS A 142 11.98 -12.90 4.32
N ALA A 143 11.23 -13.95 3.96
CA ALA A 143 11.71 -14.98 3.06
C ALA A 143 10.98 -14.90 1.71
N ILE A 144 11.75 -14.73 0.63
CA ILE A 144 11.27 -14.95 -0.73
C ILE A 144 11.00 -16.44 -0.86
N ILE A 145 9.76 -16.82 -1.10
CA ILE A 145 9.39 -18.21 -1.35
C ILE A 145 9.95 -18.61 -2.73
N PRO A 146 10.85 -19.61 -2.83
CA PRO A 146 11.46 -20.00 -4.09
C PRO A 146 10.44 -20.46 -5.14
N ASP A 147 10.62 -20.04 -6.39
CA ASP A 147 9.72 -20.37 -7.50
C ASP A 147 9.85 -21.83 -7.98
N ASN A 148 10.93 -22.51 -7.63
CA ASN A 148 11.27 -23.88 -8.04
C ASN A 148 10.71 -24.97 -7.10
N LEU A 149 9.82 -24.61 -6.17
CA LEU A 149 9.20 -25.56 -5.26
C LEU A 149 8.20 -26.49 -5.99
N PRO A 150 7.96 -27.72 -5.46
CA PRO A 150 7.01 -28.67 -6.05
C PRO A 150 5.62 -28.05 -6.21
N LEU A 151 4.91 -28.36 -7.30
CA LEU A 151 3.58 -27.84 -7.59
C LEU A 151 2.52 -28.94 -7.64
N CYS A 152 1.39 -28.73 -6.97
CA CYS A 152 0.23 -29.61 -7.07
C CYS A 152 -0.55 -29.41 -8.38
N LYS A 153 -1.15 -30.48 -8.90
CA LYS A 153 -2.06 -30.40 -10.06
C LYS A 153 -3.28 -29.54 -9.69
N ALA A 154 -3.58 -28.55 -10.53
CA ALA A 154 -4.73 -27.69 -10.31
C ALA A 154 -6.06 -28.45 -10.41
N ARG A 155 -6.93 -28.25 -9.40
CA ARG A 155 -8.25 -28.89 -9.33
C ARG A 155 -9.10 -28.53 -10.55
N GLU A 156 -9.79 -29.49 -11.16
CA GLU A 156 -10.50 -29.31 -12.45
C GLU A 156 -11.40 -28.08 -12.52
N GLY A 157 -12.27 -27.87 -11.52
CA GLY A 157 -13.18 -26.73 -11.46
C GLY A 157 -12.51 -25.36 -11.29
N LEU A 158 -11.25 -25.33 -10.84
CA LEU A 158 -10.46 -24.11 -10.63
C LEU A 158 -9.28 -23.99 -11.61
N LYS A 159 -9.02 -25.03 -12.40
CA LYS A 159 -7.79 -25.21 -13.19
C LYS A 159 -7.48 -24.03 -14.09
N LYS A 160 -8.47 -23.56 -14.87
CA LYS A 160 -8.29 -22.40 -15.77
C LYS A 160 -7.83 -21.15 -15.01
N ARG A 161 -8.39 -20.94 -13.82
CA ARG A 161 -8.21 -19.71 -13.03
C ARG A 161 -6.90 -19.74 -12.26
N ILE A 162 -6.60 -20.89 -11.67
CA ILE A 162 -5.34 -21.15 -10.96
C ILE A 162 -4.17 -21.09 -11.94
N ASN A 163 -4.27 -21.74 -13.10
CA ASN A 163 -3.20 -21.70 -14.10
C ASN A 163 -2.95 -20.27 -14.60
N ARG A 164 -4.02 -19.50 -14.83
CA ARG A 164 -3.92 -18.08 -15.21
C ARG A 164 -3.20 -17.25 -14.13
N LEU A 165 -3.57 -17.41 -12.86
CA LEU A 165 -2.90 -16.72 -11.76
C LEU A 165 -1.43 -17.15 -11.59
N ASN A 166 -1.13 -18.45 -11.75
CA ASN A 166 0.23 -18.97 -11.72
C ASN A 166 1.10 -18.41 -12.86
N GLN A 167 0.52 -18.11 -14.02
CA GLN A 167 1.20 -17.47 -15.15
C GLN A 167 1.39 -15.96 -14.95
N GLN A 168 0.36 -15.27 -14.44
CA GLN A 168 0.40 -13.83 -14.22
C GLN A 168 1.26 -13.43 -13.02
N GLY A 169 1.38 -14.31 -12.01
CA GLY A 169 2.14 -14.04 -10.80
C GLY A 169 1.66 -12.77 -10.11
N ASP A 170 2.60 -11.84 -9.86
CA ASP A 170 2.30 -10.56 -9.23
C ASP A 170 1.56 -9.56 -10.12
N GLY A 171 1.55 -9.76 -11.45
CA GLY A 171 0.81 -8.93 -12.40
C GLY A 171 -0.71 -9.17 -12.42
N ALA A 172 -1.23 -10.13 -11.64
CA ALA A 172 -2.66 -10.43 -11.57
C ALA A 172 -3.45 -9.33 -10.84
N LYS A 173 -4.57 -8.88 -11.43
CA LYS A 173 -5.40 -7.80 -10.86
C LYS A 173 -6.12 -8.27 -9.60
N PHE A 174 -6.32 -7.37 -8.63
CA PHE A 174 -7.03 -7.66 -7.37
C PHE A 174 -8.39 -8.37 -7.55
N LYS A 175 -9.17 -7.95 -8.58
CA LYS A 175 -10.45 -8.58 -8.93
C LYS A 175 -10.31 -10.08 -9.24
N GLU A 176 -9.21 -10.51 -9.85
CA GLU A 176 -8.96 -11.91 -10.20
C GLU A 176 -8.75 -12.77 -8.94
N TRP A 177 -8.05 -12.21 -7.94
CA TRP A 177 -7.85 -12.84 -6.63
C TRP A 177 -9.15 -13.00 -5.84
N ILE A 178 -9.99 -11.96 -5.78
CA ILE A 178 -11.29 -12.00 -5.08
C ILE A 178 -12.24 -13.03 -5.71
N GLN A 179 -12.24 -13.09 -7.04
CA GLN A 179 -13.14 -14.00 -7.72
C GLN A 179 -12.74 -15.46 -7.45
N LEU A 180 -11.46 -15.77 -7.16
CA LEU A 180 -10.99 -17.14 -6.96
C LEU A 180 -11.54 -17.69 -5.65
N LYS A 181 -12.68 -18.40 -5.75
CA LYS A 181 -13.39 -19.01 -4.64
C LYS A 181 -13.33 -20.52 -4.79
N SER A 182 -12.84 -21.21 -3.77
CA SER A 182 -12.76 -22.68 -3.75
C SER A 182 -14.10 -23.36 -3.48
N GLY A 183 -15.01 -22.67 -2.79
CA GLY A 183 -16.18 -23.30 -2.19
C GLY A 183 -15.78 -24.30 -1.09
N ARG A 184 -16.71 -25.18 -0.70
CA ARG A 184 -16.39 -26.33 0.17
C ARG A 184 -15.83 -27.46 -0.69
N ASP A 185 -14.68 -27.99 -0.32
CA ASP A 185 -14.03 -29.12 -1.00
C ASP A 185 -13.27 -30.03 -0.04
N GLN A 186 -12.64 -31.06 -0.59
CA GLN A 186 -11.88 -32.07 0.16
C GLN A 186 -10.74 -31.49 1.00
N PHE A 187 -10.21 -30.31 0.65
CA PHE A 187 -9.14 -29.65 1.39
C PHE A 187 -9.69 -28.71 2.47
N SER A 188 -10.96 -28.28 2.38
CA SER A 188 -11.58 -27.37 3.35
C SER A 188 -11.60 -27.93 4.78
N SER A 189 -11.66 -29.26 4.92
CA SER A 189 -11.70 -29.96 6.22
C SER A 189 -10.33 -30.36 6.75
N LEU A 190 -9.25 -30.27 5.96
CA LEU A 190 -7.90 -30.63 6.41
C LEU A 190 -7.39 -29.61 7.44
N ARG A 191 -6.85 -30.10 8.57
CA ARG A 191 -6.36 -29.33 9.72
C ARG A 191 -5.17 -30.05 10.36
N GLY A 192 -4.28 -29.29 10.99
CA GLY A 192 -3.17 -29.83 11.79
C GLY A 192 -2.31 -30.83 11.01
N ALA A 193 -1.91 -31.92 11.66
CA ALA A 193 -1.02 -32.94 11.09
C ALA A 193 -1.48 -33.46 9.72
N ARG A 194 -2.79 -33.73 9.52
CA ARG A 194 -3.32 -34.22 8.23
C ARG A 194 -3.13 -33.24 7.08
N LEU A 195 -3.10 -31.94 7.36
CA LEU A 195 -2.83 -30.93 6.34
C LEU A 195 -1.34 -30.87 6.01
N HIS A 196 -0.48 -31.01 7.01
CA HIS A 196 0.97 -31.00 6.86
C HIS A 196 1.45 -32.25 6.13
N GLU A 197 0.93 -33.44 6.46
CA GLU A 197 1.21 -34.70 5.76
C GLU A 197 0.85 -34.66 4.25
N ALA A 198 -0.09 -33.80 3.85
CA ALA A 198 -0.50 -33.67 2.47
C ALA A 198 0.40 -32.73 1.64
N VAL A 199 1.31 -31.98 2.28
CA VAL A 199 2.14 -30.95 1.64
C VAL A 199 3.62 -31.29 1.85
N PRO A 200 4.50 -31.13 0.83
CA PRO A 200 5.93 -31.34 1.03
C PRO A 200 6.51 -30.39 2.09
N ASP A 201 7.38 -30.91 2.97
CA ASP A 201 8.00 -30.13 4.06
C ASP A 201 8.70 -28.86 3.54
N SER A 202 9.43 -28.96 2.42
CA SER A 202 10.05 -27.80 1.75
C SER A 202 9.09 -26.63 1.42
N VAL A 203 7.82 -26.93 1.16
CA VAL A 203 6.78 -25.92 0.91
C VAL A 203 6.25 -25.36 2.22
N ILE A 204 6.05 -26.21 3.23
CA ILE A 204 5.62 -25.80 4.57
C ILE A 204 6.66 -24.85 5.16
N ASP A 205 7.93 -25.23 5.12
CA ASP A 205 9.05 -24.45 5.63
C ASP A 205 9.17 -23.11 4.92
N ALA A 206 9.12 -23.10 3.59
CA ALA A 206 9.23 -21.87 2.81
C ALA A 206 8.07 -20.89 3.09
N ILE A 207 6.82 -21.40 3.17
CA ILE A 207 5.67 -20.56 3.51
C ILE A 207 5.75 -20.10 4.96
N SER A 208 6.11 -20.98 5.90
CA SER A 208 6.25 -20.67 7.32
C SER A 208 7.31 -19.60 7.56
N GLN A 209 8.46 -19.68 6.88
CA GLN A 209 9.54 -18.67 6.97
C GLN A 209 9.14 -17.32 6.35
N ALA A 210 8.16 -17.31 5.44
CA ALA A 210 7.62 -16.08 4.84
C ALA A 210 6.54 -15.41 5.71
N LEU A 211 6.09 -16.07 6.79
CA LEU A 211 5.21 -15.53 7.81
C LEU A 211 6.04 -14.86 8.91
N ILE A 212 5.48 -13.81 9.53
CA ILE A 212 6.24 -12.90 10.42
C ILE A 212 5.91 -13.14 11.89
N GLU A 213 4.86 -13.91 12.15
CA GLU A 213 4.37 -14.32 13.46
C GLU A 213 3.84 -15.76 13.36
N ASP A 214 3.49 -16.38 14.49
CA ASP A 214 2.86 -17.71 14.57
C ASP A 214 1.41 -17.69 14.03
N GLU A 215 1.27 -17.29 12.77
CA GLU A 215 0.01 -17.20 12.04
C GLU A 215 -0.40 -18.58 11.51
N GLN A 216 -0.55 -19.55 12.42
CA GLN A 216 -0.88 -20.93 12.06
C GLN A 216 -2.14 -21.02 11.18
N ASP A 217 -3.14 -20.16 11.40
CA ASP A 217 -4.34 -20.11 10.56
C ASP A 217 -4.03 -19.63 9.12
N LEU A 218 -3.12 -18.67 8.96
CA LEU A 218 -2.72 -18.18 7.64
C LEU A 218 -1.86 -19.22 6.92
N LEU A 219 -0.94 -19.87 7.62
CA LEU A 219 -0.18 -21.01 7.11
C LEU A 219 -1.15 -22.09 6.59
N ASP A 220 -2.07 -22.54 7.44
CA ASP A 220 -3.08 -23.54 7.10
C ASP A 220 -3.92 -23.16 5.86
N LYS A 221 -4.35 -21.90 5.76
CA LYS A 221 -5.09 -21.39 4.59
C LYS A 221 -4.23 -21.42 3.33
N SER A 222 -2.95 -21.05 3.45
CA SER A 222 -1.97 -21.06 2.36
C SER A 222 -1.73 -22.48 1.86
N LEU A 223 -1.49 -23.43 2.76
CA LEU A 223 -1.30 -24.85 2.44
C LEU A 223 -2.51 -25.44 1.70
N ARG A 224 -3.74 -25.11 2.11
CA ARG A 224 -4.94 -25.55 1.37
C ARG A 224 -5.05 -24.93 -0.02
N TRP A 225 -4.58 -23.69 -0.23
CA TRP A 225 -4.54 -23.07 -1.56
C TRP A 225 -3.45 -23.69 -2.43
N TYR A 226 -2.32 -24.05 -1.85
CA TYR A 226 -1.26 -24.82 -2.49
C TYR A 226 -1.78 -26.18 -2.99
N LEU A 227 -2.49 -26.93 -2.13
CA LEU A 227 -3.12 -28.21 -2.50
C LEU A 227 -4.13 -28.09 -3.66
N ARG A 228 -4.68 -26.89 -3.89
CA ARG A 228 -5.57 -26.62 -5.02
C ARG A 228 -4.82 -26.31 -6.32
N GLY A 229 -3.50 -26.15 -6.26
CA GLY A 229 -2.60 -25.98 -7.40
C GLY A 229 -2.01 -24.58 -7.57
N LEU A 230 -2.18 -23.67 -6.58
CA LEU A 230 -1.46 -22.39 -6.60
C LEU A 230 0.02 -22.61 -6.26
N LYS A 231 0.91 -21.84 -6.89
CA LYS A 231 2.31 -21.76 -6.46
C LYS A 231 2.41 -21.33 -4.99
N PRO A 232 3.38 -21.83 -4.21
CA PRO A 232 3.53 -21.50 -2.79
C PRO A 232 3.43 -20.00 -2.45
N ALA A 233 4.16 -19.13 -3.16
CA ALA A 233 4.08 -17.67 -2.97
C ALA A 233 2.68 -17.10 -3.22
N LEU A 234 2.02 -17.55 -4.28
CA LEU A 234 0.68 -17.11 -4.66
C LEU A 234 -0.40 -17.67 -3.74
N ALA A 235 -0.18 -18.85 -3.15
CA ALA A 235 -1.06 -19.44 -2.17
C ALA A 235 -1.06 -18.61 -0.86
N LEU A 236 0.12 -18.18 -0.41
CA LEU A 236 0.25 -17.25 0.72
C LEU A 236 -0.42 -15.90 0.42
N LYS A 237 -0.15 -15.32 -0.76
CA LYS A 237 -0.81 -14.08 -1.22
C LYS A 237 -2.33 -14.23 -1.21
N LYS A 238 -2.85 -15.34 -1.73
CA LYS A 238 -4.29 -15.61 -1.77
C LYS A 238 -4.90 -15.73 -0.37
N ALA A 239 -4.21 -16.38 0.56
CA ALA A 239 -4.65 -16.51 1.95
C ALA A 239 -4.75 -15.15 2.65
N ARG A 240 -3.77 -14.25 2.42
CA ARG A 240 -3.80 -12.86 2.91
C ARG A 240 -5.00 -12.09 2.38
N VAL A 241 -5.24 -12.16 1.05
CA VAL A 241 -6.42 -11.53 0.43
C VAL A 241 -7.73 -12.05 1.04
N ASP A 242 -7.85 -13.36 1.27
CA ASP A 242 -9.06 -13.93 1.91
C ASP A 242 -9.25 -13.47 3.35
N ALA A 243 -8.17 -13.43 4.14
CA ALA A 243 -8.20 -12.98 5.52
C ALA A 243 -8.64 -11.52 5.62
N GLU A 244 -8.11 -10.68 4.75
CA GLU A 244 -8.43 -9.26 4.68
C GLU A 244 -9.89 -9.00 4.27
N ILE A 245 -10.38 -9.68 3.22
CA ILE A 245 -11.80 -9.58 2.81
C ILE A 245 -12.71 -10.00 3.96
N SER A 246 -12.36 -11.08 4.66
CA SER A 246 -13.14 -11.58 5.80
C SER A 246 -13.17 -10.56 6.94
N ALA A 247 -12.03 -9.96 7.29
CA ALA A 247 -11.93 -8.93 8.32
C ALA A 247 -12.79 -7.70 7.98
N ASN A 248 -12.77 -7.26 6.71
CA ASN A 248 -13.58 -6.13 6.24
C ASN A 248 -15.09 -6.40 6.28
N ILE A 249 -15.53 -7.62 5.96
CA ILE A 249 -16.94 -8.01 6.08
C ILE A 249 -17.36 -7.98 7.56
N THR A 250 -16.52 -8.49 8.46
CA THR A 250 -16.80 -8.49 9.90
C THR A 250 -16.89 -7.06 10.44
N ARG A 251 -15.94 -6.18 10.12
CA ARG A 251 -15.96 -4.76 10.53
C ARG A 251 -17.21 -4.03 10.06
N LYS A 252 -17.68 -4.27 8.83
CA LYS A 252 -18.93 -3.67 8.33
C LYS A 252 -20.19 -4.15 9.06
N LYS A 253 -20.20 -5.41 9.53
CA LYS A 253 -21.32 -5.95 10.31
C LYS A 253 -21.36 -5.43 11.74
N SER A 254 -20.21 -5.14 12.35
CA SER A 254 -20.12 -4.59 13.70
C SER A 254 -20.40 -3.08 13.78
N ALA A 255 -20.49 -2.40 12.64
CA ALA A 255 -20.78 -0.96 12.52
C ALA A 255 -22.25 -0.66 12.18
N LEU A 256 -23.10 -1.70 12.10
CA LEU A 256 -24.55 -1.66 11.90
C LEU A 256 -25.25 -2.09 13.18
#